data_AF-A0A836JQ55-F1
#
_entry.id   AF-A0A836JQ55-F1
#
_cell.length_a   1.000
_cell.length_b   1.000
_cell.length_c   1.000
_cell.angle_alpha   90.00
_cell.angle_beta   90.00
_cell.angle_gamma   90.00
#
_symmetry.space_group_name_H-M   'P 1'
#
loop_
_entity.id
_entity.type
_entity.pdbx_description
1 polymer ?
#
loop_
_entity_poly.entity_id
_entity_poly.type
_entity_poly.pdbx_seq_one_letter_code
_entity_poly.pdbx_strand_id
1 'polypeptide(L)'
;SVTAKREEFRKYLERAGVMDALTKILVSLYEETEKPTDALEYIRKNLGGIIDNTSEIDILKKELDESKAKIIELQSKLAKYEQKDEVQAE
;
A
#
# COMPACT_ATOMS: atom_id res chain seq x y z
N SER A 1 -19.12 -28.33 5.85
CA SER A 1 -19.12 -28.43 7.32
C SER A 1 -18.91 -27.05 7.92
N VAL A 2 -19.14 -26.88 9.23
CA VAL A 2 -18.83 -25.63 9.94
C VAL A 2 -17.35 -25.26 9.78
N THR A 3 -16.46 -26.25 9.76
CA THR A 3 -15.02 -26.07 9.56
C THR A 3 -14.69 -25.43 8.21
N ALA A 4 -15.31 -25.88 7.12
CA ALA A 4 -15.07 -25.32 5.79
C ALA A 4 -15.50 -23.84 5.69
N LYS A 5 -16.64 -23.48 6.29
CA LYS A 5 -17.12 -22.09 6.31
C LYS A 5 -16.20 -21.17 7.12
N ARG A 6 -15.68 -21.66 8.25
CA ARG A 6 -14.73 -20.90 9.08
C ARG A 6 -13.41 -20.67 8.34
N GLU A 7 -12.91 -21.68 7.65
CA GLU A 7 -11.69 -21.60 6.87
C GLU A 7 -11.81 -20.62 5.69
N GLU A 8 -12.92 -20.67 4.97
CA GLU A 8 -13.21 -19.73 3.89
C GLU A 8 -13.28 -18.29 4.39
N PHE A 9 -13.94 -18.07 5.53
CA PHE A 9 -14.01 -16.74 6.15
C PHE A 9 -12.63 -16.24 6.59
N ARG A 10 -11.79 -17.10 7.17
CA ARG A 10 -10.41 -16.74 7.53
C ARG A 10 -9.61 -16.32 6.29
N LYS A 11 -9.65 -17.12 5.22
CA LYS A 11 -8.98 -16.79 3.96
C LYS A 11 -9.46 -15.48 3.36
N TYR A 12 -10.76 -15.18 3.48
CA TYR A 12 -11.30 -13.89 3.07
C TYR A 12 -10.67 -12.74 3.86
N LEU A 13 -10.61 -12.83 5.20
CA LEU A 13 -10.01 -11.80 6.04
C LEU A 13 -8.51 -11.61 5.75
N GLU A 14 -7.79 -12.69 5.48
CA GLU A 14 -6.38 -12.63 5.07
C GLU A 14 -6.22 -11.94 3.70
N ARG A 15 -7.00 -12.36 2.69
CA ARG A 15 -6.96 -11.76 1.34
C ARG A 15 -7.37 -10.29 1.33
N ALA A 16 -8.31 -9.91 2.20
CA ALA A 16 -8.77 -8.52 2.35
C ALA A 16 -7.82 -7.67 3.21
N GLY A 17 -6.72 -8.22 3.74
CA GLY A 17 -5.75 -7.48 4.54
C GLY A 17 -6.17 -7.17 5.98
N VAL A 18 -7.34 -7.66 6.42
CA VAL A 18 -7.87 -7.42 7.78
C VAL A 18 -6.93 -7.99 8.85
N MET A 19 -6.41 -9.19 8.61
CA MET A 19 -5.49 -9.84 9.55
C MET A 19 -4.17 -9.06 9.72
N ASP A 20 -3.64 -8.52 8.63
CA ASP A 20 -2.41 -7.71 8.64
C ASP A 20 -2.63 -6.38 9.37
N ALA A 21 -3.74 -5.69 9.09
CA ALA A 21 -4.11 -4.45 9.78
C ALA A 21 -4.25 -4.65 11.30
N LEU A 22 -4.98 -5.69 11.72
CA LEU A 22 -5.13 -6.02 13.15
C LEU A 22 -3.78 -6.38 13.79
N THR A 23 -2.93 -7.12 13.09
CA THR A 23 -1.57 -7.47 13.58
C THR A 23 -0.75 -6.22 13.83
N LYS A 24 -0.73 -5.26 12.89
CA LYS A 24 0.00 -4.00 13.03
C LYS A 24 -0.45 -3.18 14.25
N ILE A 25 -1.76 -3.10 14.52
CA ILE A 25 -2.29 -2.40 15.70
C ILE A 25 -1.82 -3.06 16.99
N LEU A 26 -1.90 -4.39 17.04
CA LEU A 26 -1.49 -5.14 18.22
C LEU A 26 0.01 -5.03 18.47
N VAL A 27 0.82 -5.03 17.40
CA VAL A 27 2.27 -4.76 17.49
C VAL A 27 2.53 -3.34 18.00
N SER A 28 1.87 -2.33 17.44
CA SER A 28 1.97 -0.94 17.90
C SER A 28 1.61 -0.80 19.39
N LEU A 29 0.51 -1.42 19.81
CA LEU A 29 0.10 -1.46 21.22
C LEU A 29 1.12 -2.21 22.08
N TYR A 30 1.74 -3.27 21.57
CA TYR A 30 2.79 -4.02 22.27
C TYR A 30 4.11 -3.23 22.37
N GLU A 31 4.42 -2.37 21.41
CA GLU A 31 5.62 -1.55 21.41
C GLU A 31 5.48 -0.27 22.24
N GLU A 32 4.26 0.15 22.59
CA GLU A 32 4.04 1.34 23.43
C GLU A 32 4.81 1.28 24.75
N THR A 33 5.65 2.30 24.96
CA THR A 33 6.51 2.41 26.16
C THR A 33 5.66 2.58 27.42
N GLU A 34 4.57 3.34 27.31
CA GLU A 34 3.55 3.50 28.35
C GLU A 34 2.25 2.86 27.87
N LYS A 35 1.89 1.71 28.45
CA LYS A 35 0.67 1.02 28.04
C LYS A 35 -0.56 1.87 28.37
N PRO A 36 -1.47 2.10 27.40
CA PRO A 36 -2.68 2.85 27.67
C PRO A 36 -3.54 2.09 28.67
N THR A 37 -4.15 2.84 29.60
CA THR A 37 -5.05 2.27 30.62
C THR A 37 -6.27 1.60 29.97
N ASP A 38 -6.75 2.13 28.84
CA ASP A 38 -7.80 1.51 28.02
C ASP A 38 -7.23 1.06 26.65
N ALA A 39 -6.84 -0.21 26.58
CA ALA A 39 -6.36 -0.84 25.36
C ALA A 39 -7.43 -0.91 24.26
N LEU A 40 -8.71 -1.04 24.61
CA LEU A 40 -9.79 -1.11 23.62
C LEU A 40 -10.01 0.25 22.97
N GLU A 41 -9.89 1.35 23.72
CA GLU A 41 -9.93 2.70 23.17
C GLU A 41 -8.75 2.95 22.22
N TYR A 42 -7.54 2.51 22.59
CA TYR A 42 -6.37 2.58 21.71
C TYR A 42 -6.61 1.87 20.38
N ILE A 43 -7.11 0.62 20.42
CA ILE A 43 -7.41 -0.15 19.22
C ILE A 43 -8.45 0.56 18.37
N ARG A 44 -9.55 1.07 18.96
CA ARG A 44 -10.59 1.81 18.21
C ARG A 44 -10.04 3.01 17.45
N LYS A 45 -9.16 3.81 18.07
CA LYS A 45 -8.57 5.00 17.45
C LYS A 45 -7.61 4.63 16.32
N ASN A 46 -6.77 3.63 16.53
CA ASN A 46 -5.74 3.23 15.58
C ASN A 46 -6.27 2.39 14.41
N LEU A 47 -7.42 1.72 14.57
CA LEU A 47 -8.09 1.00 13.49
C LEU A 47 -8.55 1.95 12.38
N GLY A 48 -9.06 3.14 12.72
CA GLY A 48 -9.49 4.16 11.75
C GLY A 48 -8.33 4.67 10.89
N GLY A 49 -7.21 5.03 11.54
CA GLY A 49 -6.03 5.56 10.82
C GLY A 49 -5.34 4.56 9.88
N ILE A 50 -5.40 3.26 10.17
CA ILE A 50 -4.78 2.24 9.30
C ILE A 50 -5.60 2.00 8.04
N ILE A 51 -6.93 2.09 8.12
CA ILE A 51 -7.81 1.91 6.95
C ILE A 51 -7.58 3.06 5.95
N ASP A 52 -7.48 4.29 6.43
CA ASP A 52 -7.25 5.46 5.59
C ASP A 52 -5.84 5.45 4.97
N ASN A 53 -4.81 5.16 5.77
CA ASN A 53 -3.43 5.12 5.29
C ASN A 53 -3.16 3.99 4.28
N THR A 54 -3.79 2.83 4.42
CA THR A 54 -3.54 1.70 3.52
C THR A 54 -4.08 2.00 2.11
N SER A 55 -5.28 2.57 2.03
CA SER A 55 -5.88 3.00 0.77
C SER A 55 -5.04 4.10 0.09
N GLU A 56 -4.59 5.08 0.86
CA GLU A 56 -3.78 6.19 0.32
C GLU A 56 -2.40 5.73 -0.14
N ILE A 57 -1.73 4.83 0.61
CA ILE A 57 -0.44 4.26 0.22
C ILE A 57 -0.54 3.47 -1.09
N ASP A 58 -1.59 2.70 -1.28
CA ASP A 58 -1.78 1.91 -2.51
C ASP A 58 -2.07 2.81 -3.72
N ILE A 59 -2.84 3.88 -3.53
CA ILE A 59 -3.06 4.91 -4.56
C ILE A 59 -1.74 5.58 -4.92
N LEU A 60 -0.97 6.04 -3.92
CA LEU A 60 0.30 6.73 -4.14
C LEU A 60 1.35 5.83 -4.84
N LYS A 61 1.39 4.53 -4.51
CA LYS A 61 2.27 3.57 -5.20
C LYS A 61 1.90 3.44 -6.67
N LYS A 62 0.61 3.34 -6.98
CA LYS A 62 0.13 3.25 -8.36
C LYS A 62 0.49 4.51 -9.16
N GLU A 63 0.25 5.69 -8.58
CA GLU A 63 0.61 6.97 -9.22
C GLU A 63 2.13 7.09 -9.45
N LEU A 64 2.94 6.59 -8.51
CA LEU A 64 4.39 6.56 -8.63
C LEU A 64 4.85 5.66 -9.79
N ASP A 65 4.27 4.47 -9.93
CA ASP A 65 4.60 3.54 -11.01
C ASP A 65 4.17 4.09 -12.37
N GLU A 66 2.98 4.70 -12.46
CA GLU A 66 2.51 5.36 -13.68
C GLU A 66 3.41 6.54 -14.07
N SER A 67 3.83 7.36 -13.10
CA SER A 67 4.74 8.48 -13.33
C SER A 67 6.12 8.01 -13.82
N LYS A 68 6.67 6.94 -13.22
CA LYS A 68 7.93 6.34 -13.67
C LYS A 68 7.83 5.78 -15.09
N ALA A 69 6.74 5.09 -15.42
CA ALA A 69 6.50 4.61 -16.78
C ALA A 69 6.45 5.77 -17.79
N LYS A 70 5.78 6.88 -17.44
CA LYS A 70 5.73 8.10 -18.25
C LYS A 70 7.10 8.72 -18.48
N ILE A 71 7.93 8.78 -17.43
CA ILE A 71 9.30 9.29 -17.53
C ILE A 71 10.11 8.45 -18.51
N ILE A 72 10.05 7.12 -18.41
CA ILE A 72 10.75 6.20 -19.32
C ILE A 72 10.28 6.41 -20.78
N GLU A 73 8.96 6.52 -20.98
CA GLU A 73 8.38 6.78 -22.30
C GLU A 73 8.91 8.09 -22.91
N LEU A 74 8.91 9.17 -22.13
CA LEU A 74 9.36 10.48 -22.57
C LEU A 74 10.86 10.52 -22.83
N GLN A 75 11.67 9.89 -21.97
CA GLN A 75 13.12 9.73 -22.19
C GLN A 75 13.41 8.97 -23.49
N SER A 76 12.67 7.90 -23.78
CA SER A 76 12.82 7.16 -25.04
C SER A 76 12.45 8.00 -26.26
N LYS A 77 11.41 8.85 -26.14
CA LYS A 77 11.03 9.77 -27.22
C LYS A 77 12.10 10.83 -27.45
N LEU A 78 12.61 11.47 -26.38
CA LEU A 78 13.67 12.48 -26.49
C LEU A 78 14.91 11.92 -27.19
N ALA A 79 15.40 10.75 -26.79
CA ALA A 79 16.54 10.11 -27.43
C ALA A 79 16.34 9.85 -28.93
N LYS A 80 15.11 9.54 -29.36
CA LYS A 80 14.79 9.36 -30.79
C LYS A 80 14.76 10.68 -31.56
N TYR A 81 14.31 11.77 -30.95
CA TYR A 81 14.31 13.08 -31.58
C TYR A 81 15.74 13.63 -31.70
N GLU A 82 16.56 13.49 -30.66
CA GLU A 82 17.97 13.89 -30.66
C GLU A 82 18.77 13.16 -31.77
N GLN A 83 18.59 11.84 -31.92
CA GLN A 83 19.21 11.09 -33.02
C GLN A 83 18.71 11.52 -34.41
N LYS A 84 17.44 11.92 -34.51
CA LYS A 84 16.87 12.33 -35.79
C LYS A 84 17.37 13.71 -36.23
N ASP A 85 17.58 14.61 -35.27
CA ASP A 85 18.14 15.94 -35.52
C ASP A 85 19.64 15.86 -35.89
N GLU A 86 20.42 14.96 -35.27
CA GLU A 86 21.82 14.73 -35.66
C GLU A 86 21.94 14.15 -37.08
N VAL A 87 21.09 13.19 -37.46
CA VAL A 87 21.10 12.56 -38.80
C VAL A 87 20.61 13.51 -39.90
N GLN A 88 19.87 14.58 -39.57
CA GLN A 88 19.46 15.61 -40.53
C GLN A 88 20.46 16.77 -40.65
N ALA A 89 21.42 16.88 -39.73
CA ALA A 89 22.43 17.93 -39.72
C ALA A 89 23.75 17.54 -40.44
N GLU A 90 23.96 16.26 -40.74
CA GLU A 90 25.02 15.73 -41.64
C GLU A 90 24.55 15.63 -43.09
#